data_AF-A0A527VL67-F1
#
_entry.id   AF-A0A527VL67-F1
#
_cell.length_a   1.000
_cell.length_b   1.000
_cell.length_c   1.000
_cell.angle_alpha   90.00
_cell.angle_beta   90.00
_cell.angle_gamma   90.00
#
_symmetry.space_group_name_H-M   'P 1'
#
loop_
_entity.id
_entity.type
_entity.pdbx_description
1 polymer ?
#
loop_
_entity_poly.entity_id
_entity_poly.type
_entity_poly.pdbx_seq_one_letter_code
_entity_poly.pdbx_strand_id
1 'polypeptide(L)' 'MDIVRLAIHNARLTISALMFLLAAGWVAYQSTPKEAEPDVPIPMMYVSLIYQGISPEDSERLLL' A
#
# COMPACT_ATOMS: atom_id res chain seq x y z
N MET A 1 9.15 -9.05 -36.01
CA MET A 1 9.45 -10.21 -35.15
C MET A 1 8.14 -10.89 -34.81
N ASP A 2 8.01 -12.18 -35.08
CA ASP A 2 6.73 -12.90 -35.01
C ASP A 2 6.59 -13.58 -33.64
N ILE A 3 6.08 -12.83 -32.65
CA ILE A 3 6.13 -13.17 -31.21
C ILE A 3 5.31 -14.45 -30.93
N VAL A 4 4.20 -14.62 -31.63
CA VAL A 4 3.35 -15.82 -31.51
C VAL A 4 4.12 -17.06 -31.97
N ARG A 5 4.86 -16.97 -33.08
CA ARG A 5 5.68 -18.07 -33.60
C ARG A 5 6.80 -18.44 -32.62
N LEU A 6 7.42 -17.43 -31.99
CA LEU A 6 8.44 -17.64 -30.97
C LEU A 6 7.88 -18.37 -29.73
N ALA A 7 6.67 -18.00 -29.29
CA ALA A 7 5.99 -18.63 -28.17
C ALA A 7 5.60 -20.09 -28.47
N ILE A 8 5.17 -20.39 -29.71
CA ILE A 8 4.86 -21.75 -30.16
C ILE A 8 6.13 -22.60 -30.24
N HIS A 9 7.22 -22.08 -30.83
CA HIS A 9 8.49 -22.79 -30.92
C HIS A 9 9.05 -23.15 -29.54
N ASN A 10 8.85 -22.27 -28.55
CA ASN A 10 9.30 -22.45 -27.18
C ASN A 10 8.15 -22.86 -26.23
N ALA A 11 7.24 -23.72 -26.68
CA ALA A 11 6.03 -24.09 -25.94
C ALA A 11 6.27 -24.51 -24.47
N ARG A 12 7.37 -25.24 -24.19
CA ARG A 12 7.73 -25.63 -22.82
C ARG A 12 7.95 -24.42 -21.92
N LEU A 13 8.73 -23.44 -22.37
CA LEU A 13 8.98 -22.20 -21.64
C LEU A 13 7.68 -21.41 -21.46
N THR A 14 6.89 -21.27 -22.53
CA THR A 14 5.62 -20.54 -22.51
C THR A 14 4.65 -21.13 -21.49
N ILE A 15 4.49 -22.46 -21.48
CA ILE A 15 3.61 -23.16 -20.53
C ILE A 15 4.17 -23.07 -19.10
N SER A 16 5.48 -23.23 -18.91
CA SER A 16 6.10 -23.05 -17.59
C SER A 16 5.91 -21.64 -17.04
N ALA A 17 6.05 -20.61 -17.87
CA ALA A 17 5.80 -19.23 -17.50
C ALA A 17 4.33 -19.00 -17.12
N LEU A 18 3.39 -19.56 -17.90
CA LEU A 18 1.97 -19.52 -17.57
C LEU A 18 1.68 -20.16 -16.20
N MET A 19 2.19 -21.37 -15.97
CA MET A 19 2.01 -22.08 -14.70
C MET A 19 2.62 -21.29 -13.53
N PHE A 20 3.80 -20.70 -13.72
CA PHE A 20 4.42 -19.83 -12.74
C PHE A 20 3.55 -18.62 -12.41
N LEU A 21 3.03 -17.92 -13.42
CA LEU A 21 2.17 -16.74 -13.21
C LEU A 21 0.88 -17.10 -12.47
N LEU A 22 0.26 -18.24 -12.79
CA LEU A 22 -0.92 -18.73 -12.10
C LEU A 22 -0.61 -19.06 -10.63
N ALA A 23 0.50 -19.75 -10.36
CA ALA A 23 0.91 -20.08 -9.00
C ALA A 23 1.27 -18.82 -8.18
N ALA A 24 2.02 -17.89 -8.78
CA ALA A 24 2.36 -16.61 -8.15
C ALA A 24 1.10 -15.79 -7.84
N GLY A 25 0.15 -15.73 -8.79
CA GLY A 25 -1.14 -15.08 -8.61
C GLY A 25 -1.97 -15.74 -7.50
N TRP A 26 -1.95 -17.08 -7.42
CA TRP A 26 -2.61 -17.82 -6.35
C TRP A 26 -2.03 -17.48 -4.97
N VAL A 27 -0.70 -17.48 -4.84
CA VAL A 27 -0.03 -17.09 -3.59
C VAL A 27 -0.38 -15.66 -3.21
N ALA A 28 -0.31 -14.73 -4.17
CA ALA A 28 -0.66 -13.33 -3.94
C ALA A 28 -2.13 -13.17 -3.50
N TYR A 29 -3.06 -13.87 -4.14
CA TYR A 29 -4.47 -13.85 -3.77
C TYR A 29 -4.73 -14.33 -2.33
N GLN A 30 -3.95 -15.33 -1.89
CA GLN A 30 -4.05 -15.87 -0.54
C GLN A 30 -3.34 -14.99 0.50
N SER A 31 -2.20 -14.38 0.15
CA SER A 31 -1.40 -13.59 1.07
C SER A 31 -1.86 -12.15 1.22
N THR A 32 -2.58 -11.61 0.23
CA THR A 32 -3.08 -10.23 0.26
C THR A 32 -4.17 -10.10 1.33
N PRO A 33 -3.99 -9.22 2.34
CA PRO A 33 -5.02 -8.93 3.33
C PRO A 33 -6.28 -8.40 2.66
N LYS A 34 -7.43 -8.95 3.02
CA LYS A 34 -8.74 -8.52 2.51
C LYS A 34 -9.38 -7.64 3.58
N GLU A 35 -9.14 -6.34 3.50
CA GLU A 35 -9.78 -5.37 4.40
C GLU A 35 -11.06 -4.83 3.74
N ALA A 36 -12.17 -4.85 4.48
CA ALA A 36 -13.46 -4.34 3.99
C ALA A 36 -13.46 -2.81 3.88
N GLU A 37 -12.65 -2.16 4.72
CA GLU A 37 -12.43 -0.73 4.74
C GLU A 37 -10.92 -0.54 4.94
N PRO A 38 -10.16 -0.18 3.88
CA PRO A 38 -8.72 -0.04 3.98
C PRO A 38 -8.41 1.14 4.91
N ASP A 39 -7.78 0.85 6.04
CA ASP A 39 -7.37 1.91 6.97
C ASP A 39 -6.21 2.70 6.34
N VAL A 40 -6.48 3.96 6.02
CA VAL A 40 -5.46 4.91 5.58
C VAL A 40 -5.16 5.80 6.79
N PRO A 41 -4.11 5.50 7.58
CA PRO A 41 -3.81 6.29 8.75
C PRO A 41 -3.46 7.71 8.32
N ILE A 42 -4.29 8.69 8.71
CA ILE A 42 -3.96 10.10 8.55
C ILE A 42 -2.91 10.43 9.61
N PRO A 43 -1.69 10.85 9.23
CA PRO A 43 -0.66 11.17 10.22
C PRO A 43 -1.08 12.42 11.00
N MET A 44 -1.47 12.21 12.27
CA MET A 44 -1.78 13.31 13.19
C MET A 44 -0.60 13.56 14.12
N MET A 45 -0.12 14.80 14.13
CA MET A 45 0.83 15.27 15.14
C MET A 45 0.07 16.10 16.17
N TYR A 46 -0.01 15.62 17.40
CA TYR A 46 -0.58 16.37 18.51
C TYR A 46 0.52 17.12 19.24
N VAL A 47 0.45 18.44 19.24
CA VAL A 47 1.34 19.30 20.01
C VAL A 47 0.55 19.86 21.18
N SER A 48 0.97 19.54 22.40
CA SER A 48 0.40 20.08 23.64
C SER A 48 1.40 21.03 24.28
N LEU A 49 0.98 22.27 24.51
CA LEU A 49 1.75 23.27 25.23
C LEU A 49 0.96 23.66 26.47
N ILE A 50 1.62 23.65 27.63
CA ILE A 50 1.02 24.05 28.90
C ILE A 50 1.75 25.28 29.41
N TYR A 51 1.02 26.38 29.55
CA TYR A 51 1.51 27.58 30.22
C TYR A 51 0.52 28.04 31.29
N GLN A 52 0.96 27.98 32.55
CA GLN A 52 0.09 28.22 33.70
C GLN A 52 -0.08 29.71 33.99
N GLY A 53 -1.31 30.10 34.35
CA GLY A 53 -1.60 31.45 34.84
C GLY A 53 -1.85 32.50 33.76
N ILE A 54 -2.00 32.11 32.49
CA ILE A 54 -2.39 33.00 31.41
C ILE A 54 -3.83 32.75 30.95
N SER A 55 -4.46 33.80 30.40
CA SER A 55 -5.81 33.70 29.86
C SER A 55 -5.86 32.75 28.65
N PRO A 56 -7.01 32.11 28.36
CA PRO A 56 -7.20 31.33 27.14
C PRO A 56 -6.87 32.15 25.88
N GLU A 57 -7.25 33.42 25.85
CA GLU A 57 -7.02 34.33 24.73
C GLU A 57 -5.53 34.65 24.53
N ASP A 58 -4.78 34.83 25.61
CA ASP A 58 -3.32 35.00 25.55
C ASP A 58 -2.61 33.71 25.16
N SER A 59 -3.18 32.54 25.51
CA SER A 59 -2.61 31.24 25.18
C SER A 59 -2.63 31.01 23.67
N GLU A 60 -3.74 31.34 23.01
CA GLU A 60 -3.83 31.29 21.54
C GLU A 60 -2.81 32.23 20.89
N ARG A 61 -2.70 33.47 21.38
CA ARG A 61 -1.81 34.46 20.75
C ARG A 61 -0.32 34.21 20.97
N LEU A 62 0.07 33.57 22.07
CA LEU A 62 1.47 33.36 22.45
C LEU A 62 2.00 31.96 22.13
N LEU A 63 1.12 30.95 22.02
CA LEU A 63 1.50 29.55 21.87
C LEU A 63 1.08 28.93 20.53
N LEU A 64 0.12 29.53 19.80
CA LEU A 64 -0.30 29.12 18.44
C LEU A 64 0.14 30.16 17.40
#